data_AF-A0A0Q5TJX5-F1
#
_entry.id   AF-A0A0Q5TJX5-F1
#
_cell.length_a   1.000
_cell.length_b   1.000
_cell.length_c   1.000
_cell.angle_alpha   90.00
_cell.angle_beta   90.00
_cell.angle_gamma   90.00
#
_symmetry.space_group_name_H-M   'P 1'
#
loop_
_entity.id
_entity.type
_entity.pdbx_description
1 polymer ?
#
loop_
_entity_poly.entity_id
_entity_poly.type
_entity_poly.pdbx_seq_one_letter_code
_entity_poly.pdbx_strand_id
1 'polypeptide(L)'
;MVTLKVTINGGIAPLPVKIYVDNLASTNDFRFTRDESFEEPLNLQPGKYSIMVGGKNPENGNTDVSLTGEFIDGPEPQSSFNRSTPVFSVLFFIEV
;
A
#
# COMPACT_ATOMS: atom_id res chain seq x y z
N MET A 1 15.08 4.55 1.73
CA MET A 1 14.30 3.31 2.02
C MET A 1 12.82 3.65 2.00
N VAL A 2 11.95 2.81 1.42
CA VAL A 2 10.50 3.06 1.33
C VAL A 2 9.76 2.17 2.34
N THR A 3 8.75 2.70 3.02
CA THR A 3 7.94 2.00 4.03
C THR A 3 6.45 2.15 3.71
N LEU A 4 5.75 1.03 3.59
CA LEU A 4 4.30 0.97 3.46
C LEU A 4 3.67 0.69 4.82
N LYS A 5 2.78 1.58 5.26
CA LYS A 5 1.99 1.39 6.48
C LYS A 5 0.51 1.28 6.14
N VAL A 6 -0.14 0.27 6.71
CA VAL A 6 -1.58 0.04 6.60
C VAL A 6 -2.16 -0.10 8.00
N THR A 7 -3.12 0.75 8.33
CA THR A 7 -3.84 0.71 9.62
C THR A 7 -5.31 0.43 9.35
N ILE A 8 -5.79 -0.72 9.82
CA ILE A 8 -7.20 -1.13 9.74
C ILE A 8 -7.88 -0.71 11.04
N ASN A 9 -8.90 0.12 10.92
CA ASN A 9 -9.70 0.62 12.04
C ASN A 9 -11.06 -0.07 12.07
N GLY A 10 -11.58 -0.31 13.28
CA GLY A 10 -12.89 -0.95 13.48
C GLY A 10 -12.87 -2.49 13.57
N GLY A 11 -11.69 -3.12 13.63
CA GLY A 11 -11.53 -4.56 13.85
C GLY A 11 -10.53 -5.21 12.89
N ILE A 12 -10.69 -6.52 12.67
CA ILE A 12 -9.89 -7.31 11.71
C ILE A 12 -10.50 -7.17 10.32
N ALA A 13 -9.67 -7.07 9.29
CA ALA A 13 -10.15 -7.01 7.91
C ALA A 13 -10.94 -8.29 7.56
N PRO A 14 -12.17 -8.19 7.01
CA PRO A 14 -12.94 -9.37 6.62
C PRO A 14 -12.34 -10.15 5.44
N LEU A 15 -11.41 -9.54 4.70
CA LEU A 15 -10.60 -10.16 3.67
C LEU A 15 -9.15 -9.70 3.81
N PRO A 16 -8.15 -10.55 3.52
CA PRO A 16 -6.76 -10.16 3.51
C PRO A 16 -6.52 -8.91 2.65
N VAL A 17 -5.80 -7.93 3.19
CA VAL A 17 -5.30 -6.80 2.42
C VAL A 17 -4.22 -7.33 1.49
N LYS A 18 -4.36 -7.05 0.20
CA LYS A 18 -3.44 -7.46 -0.85
C LYS A 18 -2.56 -6.30 -1.26
N ILE A 19 -1.27 -6.55 -1.32
CA ILE A 19 -0.26 -5.59 -1.73
C ILE A 19 0.39 -6.14 -2.99
N TYR A 20 0.43 -5.31 -4.03
CA TYR A 20 1.14 -5.57 -5.27
C TYR A 20 2.14 -4.44 -5.49
N VAL A 21 3.41 -4.79 -5.67
CA VAL A 21 4.47 -3.85 -6.01
C VAL A 21 5.04 -4.29 -7.34
N ASP A 22 4.84 -3.45 -8.36
CA ASP A 22 5.20 -3.69 -9.75
C ASP A 22 6.37 -2.76 -10.12
N ASN A 23 7.46 -3.34 -10.61
CA ASN A 23 8.57 -2.56 -11.14
C ASN A 23 8.33 -2.32 -12.63
N LEU A 24 8.08 -1.07 -13.01
CA LEU A 24 7.61 -0.73 -14.36
C LEU A 24 8.64 -0.95 -15.48
N ALA A 25 9.89 -1.25 -15.14
CA ALA A 25 10.98 -1.48 -16.09
C ALA A 25 11.52 -2.93 -16.07
N SER A 26 11.01 -3.80 -15.21
CA SER A 26 11.49 -5.18 -15.08
C SER A 26 10.36 -6.12 -14.68
N THR A 27 10.67 -7.40 -14.45
CA THR A 27 9.70 -8.39 -13.93
C THR A 27 9.88 -8.61 -12.43
N ASN A 28 10.58 -7.70 -11.74
CA ASN A 28 10.90 -7.81 -10.32
C ASN A 28 9.72 -7.33 -9.47
N ASP A 29 8.61 -8.04 -9.60
CA ASP A 29 7.38 -7.76 -8.88
C ASP A 29 7.34 -8.56 -7.59
N PHE A 30 6.72 -7.99 -6.57
CA PHE A 30 6.43 -8.75 -5.37
C PHE A 30 5.03 -8.45 -4.85
N ARG A 31 4.47 -9.48 -4.21
CA ARG A 31 3.10 -9.47 -3.71
C ARG A 31 3.05 -10.16 -2.37
N PHE A 32 2.25 -9.62 -1.48
CA PHE A 32 2.00 -10.22 -0.17
C PHE A 32 0.63 -9.83 0.35
N THR A 33 0.19 -10.52 1.40
CA THR A 33 -1.08 -10.24 2.07
C THR A 33 -0.91 -10.13 3.57
N ARG A 34 -1.78 -9.35 4.20
CA ARG A 34 -1.87 -9.19 5.66
C ARG A 34 -3.34 -9.08 6.07
N ASP A 35 -3.68 -9.68 7.20
CA ASP A 35 -5.06 -9.68 7.73
C ASP A 35 -5.24 -8.63 8.84
N GLU A 36 -4.12 -8.07 9.33
CA GLU A 36 -4.03 -7.10 10.42
C GLU A 36 -3.26 -5.86 9.99
N SER A 37 -3.31 -4.80 10.80
CA SER A 37 -2.51 -3.58 10.61
C SER A 37 -1.02 -3.90 10.61
N PHE A 38 -0.26 -3.26 9.73
CA PHE A 38 1.17 -3.53 9.57
C PHE A 38 1.95 -2.31 9.08
N GLU A 39 3.26 -2.41 9.26
CA GLU A 39 4.25 -1.52 8.69
C GLU A 39 5.34 -2.39 8.04
N GLU A 40 5.52 -2.27 6.72
CA GLU A 40 6.38 -3.13 5.92
C GLU A 40 7.45 -2.29 5.21
N PRO A 41 8.74 -2.50 5.50
CA PRO A 41 9.82 -1.90 4.73
C PRO A 41 9.91 -2.56 3.35
N LEU A 42 9.91 -1.75 2.31
CA LEU A 42 10.05 -2.18 0.92
C LEU A 42 11.50 -1.97 0.47
N ASN A 43 12.24 -3.08 0.31
CA ASN A 43 13.62 -3.07 -0.19
C ASN A 43 13.66 -2.93 -1.72
N LEU A 44 13.30 -1.75 -2.20
CA LEU A 44 13.25 -1.42 -3.63
C LEU A 44 14.65 -1.09 -4.15
N GLN A 45 14.98 -1.61 -5.34
CA GLN A 45 16.13 -1.14 -6.10
C GLN A 45 15.78 0.19 -6.79
N PRO A 46 16.76 0.97 -7.27
CA PRO A 46 16.46 2.18 -8.02
C PRO A 46 15.57 1.90 -9.23
N GLY A 47 14.54 2.72 -9.43
CA GLY A 47 13.58 2.55 -10.51
C GLY A 47 12.16 3.06 -10.20
N LYS A 48 11.27 2.88 -11.17
CA LYS A 48 9.87 3.32 -11.11
C LYS A 48 8.95 2.19 -10.72
N TYR A 49 8.04 2.46 -9.79
CA TYR A 49 7.16 1.47 -9.22
C TYR A 49 5.70 1.91 -9.19
N SER A 50 4.81 0.95 -9.37
CA SER A 50 3.39 1.05 -9.08
C SER A 50 3.07 0.16 -7.88
N ILE A 51 2.51 0.75 -6.82
CA ILE A 51 2.12 0.03 -5.60
C ILE A 51 0.62 0.09 -5.44
N MET A 52 -0.04 -1.07 -5.51
CA MET A 52 -1.47 -1.19 -5.28
C MET A 52 -1.75 -1.89 -3.95
N VAL A 53 -2.59 -1.27 -3.13
CA VAL A 53 -3.07 -1.84 -1.87
C VAL A 53 -4.58 -1.93 -1.93
N GLY A 54 -5.13 -3.14 -1.82
CA GLY A 54 -6.57 -3.39 -1.93
C GLY A 54 -7.08 -4.33 -0.85
N GLY A 55 -8.31 -4.10 -0.39
CA GLY A 55 -8.88 -4.89 0.70
C GLY A 55 -10.35 -4.60 0.94
N LYS A 56 -10.86 -5.17 2.05
CA LYS A 56 -12.21 -4.93 2.55
C LYS A 56 -12.12 -4.42 3.98
N ASN A 57 -12.84 -3.34 4.28
CA ASN A 57 -12.92 -2.78 5.62
C ASN A 57 -13.82 -3.62 6.53
N PRO A 58 -13.57 -3.63 7.85
CA PRO A 58 -14.52 -4.11 8.85
C PRO A 58 -15.87 -3.36 8.76
N GLU A 59 -16.92 -3.93 9.35
CA GLU A 59 -18.23 -3.26 9.42
C GLU A 59 -18.11 -1.93 10.17
N ASN A 60 -18.47 -0.82 9.52
CA ASN A 60 -18.26 0.57 9.98
C ASN A 60 -16.79 0.98 10.21
N GLY A 61 -15.83 0.20 9.72
CA GLY A 61 -14.40 0.47 9.79
C GLY A 61 -13.88 1.30 8.60
N ASN A 62 -12.61 1.70 8.69
CA ASN A 62 -11.87 2.35 7.62
C ASN A 62 -10.41 1.88 7.63
N THR A 63 -9.73 2.01 6.49
CA THR A 63 -8.30 1.71 6.39
C THR A 63 -7.54 2.97 6.02
N ASP A 64 -6.50 3.26 6.79
CA ASP A 64 -5.48 4.26 6.48
C ASP A 64 -4.30 3.57 5.81
N VAL A 65 -3.88 4.07 4.64
CA VAL A 65 -2.71 3.59 3.93
C VAL A 65 -1.77 4.75 3.71
N SER A 66 -0.50 4.61 4.09
CA SER A 66 0.52 5.63 3.85
C SER A 66 1.81 5.02 3.34
N LEU A 67 2.47 5.75 2.46
CA LEU A 67 3.77 5.42 1.90
C LEU A 67 4.75 6.53 2.28
N THR A 68 5.82 6.18 2.96
CA THR A 68 6.87 7.11 3.38
C THR A 68 8.22 6.60 2.93
N GLY A 69 9.21 7.49 2.82
CA GLY A 69 10.54 7.10 2.40
C GLY A 69 11.28 8.21 1.68
N GLU A 70 12.39 7.82 1.08
CA GLU A 70 13.16 8.65 0.16
C GLU A 70 12.74 8.29 -1.27
N PHE A 71 12.36 9.32 -2.03
CA PHE A 71 11.90 9.19 -3.40
C PHE A 71 12.68 10.18 -4.27
N ILE A 72 12.99 9.79 -5.50
CA ILE A 72 13.38 10.71 -6.56
C ILE A 72 12.14 11.49 -7.03
N ASP A 73 11.01 10.79 -7.14
CA ASP A 73 9.72 11.34 -7.56
C ASP A 73 8.53 10.62 -6.87
N GLY A 74 7.42 11.33 -6.67
CA GLY A 74 6.25 10.85 -5.92
C GLY A 74 6.41 10.90 -4.39
N PRO A 75 5.53 10.22 -3.63
CA PRO A 75 4.44 9.36 -4.07
C PRO A 75 3.26 10.15 -4.66
N GLU A 76 2.86 9.76 -5.87
CA GLU A 76 1.67 10.28 -6.53
C GLU A 76 0.48 9.33 -6.39
N PRO A 77 -0.77 9.84 -6.35
CA PRO A 77 -1.13 11.27 -6.31
C PRO A 77 -0.90 11.94 -4.95
N GLN A 78 -0.64 11.16 -3.90
CA GLN A 78 -0.39 11.62 -2.54
C GLN A 78 0.27 10.52 -1.71
N SER A 79 0.84 10.87 -0.56
CA SER A 79 1.54 9.94 0.34
C SER A 79 0.63 9.13 1.25
N SER A 80 -0.65 9.48 1.36
CA SER A 80 -1.58 8.75 2.23
C SER A 80 -3.02 8.79 1.75
N PHE A 81 -3.80 7.80 2.16
CA PHE A 81 -5.22 7.66 1.87
C PHE A 81 -5.96 7.19 3.11
N ASN A 82 -7.15 7.74 3.33
CA ASN A 82 -8.14 7.19 4.24
C ASN A 82 -9.31 6.64 3.41
N ARG A 83 -9.67 5.37 3.61
CA ARG A 83 -10.73 4.70 2.86
C ARG A 83 -11.75 4.09 3.81
N SER A 84 -12.95 4.64 3.79
CA SER A 84 -14.11 4.15 4.58
C SER A 84 -15.12 3.33 3.75
N THR A 85 -14.89 3.18 2.44
CA THR A 85 -15.76 2.35 1.59
C THR A 85 -15.61 0.87 1.96
N PRO A 86 -16.67 0.04 1.89
CA PRO A 86 -16.58 -1.37 2.29
C PRO A 86 -15.45 -2.13 1.58
N VAL A 87 -15.28 -1.91 0.28
CA VAL A 87 -14.14 -2.38 -0.51
C VAL A 87 -13.33 -1.17 -0.93
N PHE A 88 -12.00 -1.30 -0.89
CA PHE A 88 -11.10 -0.22 -1.27
C PHE A 88 -9.93 -0.71 -2.13
N SER A 89 -9.40 0.22 -2.90
CA SER A 89 -8.10 0.12 -3.54
C SER A 89 -7.43 1.49 -3.51
N VAL A 90 -6.13 1.51 -3.30
CA VAL A 90 -5.28 2.69 -3.44
C VAL A 90 -4.09 2.35 -4.30
N LEU A 91 -3.62 3.34 -5.06
CA LEU A 91 -2.51 3.22 -5.99
C LEU A 91 -1.51 4.32 -5.66
N PHE A 92 -0.24 3.95 -5.57
CA PHE A 92 0.88 4.86 -5.50
C PHE A 92 1.76 4.67 -6.73
N PHE A 93 2.28 5.78 -7.24
CA PHE A 93 3.41 5.79 -8.16
C PHE A 93 4.60 6.45 -7.47
N ILE A 94 5.78 5.83 -7.54
CA ILE A 94 7.03 6.36 -7.00
C ILE A 94 8.20 6.09 -7.94
N GLU A 95 9.23 6.93 -7.84
CA GLU A 95 10.57 6.64 -8.32
C GLU A 95 11.53 6.63 -7.13
N VAL A 96 12.33 5.57 -7.02
CA VAL A 96 13.37 5.38 -5.98
C VAL A 96 14.74 5.48 -6.61
#